data_AF-A0AAU1KJW5-F1
#
_entry.id   AF-A0AAU1KJW5-F1
#
_cell.length_a   1.000
_cell.length_b   1.000
_cell.length_c   1.000
_cell.angle_alpha   90.00
_cell.angle_beta   90.00
_cell.angle_gamma   90.00
#
_symmetry.space_group_name_H-M   'P 1'
#
loop_
_entity.id
_entity.type
_entity.pdbx_description
1 polymer ?
#
loop_
_entity_poly.entity_id
_entity_poly.type
_entity_poly.pdbx_seq_one_letter_code
_entity_poly.pdbx_strand_id
1 'polypeptide(L)' 'MDPHTKATAVAPFTAAPLPRDPAEPAQPPVGHSTSTAERGSFCLAVCSCGWTGPARRSRDLARRDAGRHTAP' A
#
# COMPACT_ATOMS: atom_id res chain seq x y z
N MET A 1 -27.75 40.07 24.74
CA MET A 1 -26.72 40.37 23.73
C MET A 1 -25.48 39.60 24.11
N ASP A 2 -25.35 38.36 23.63
CA ASP A 2 -24.20 37.51 23.93
C ASP A 2 -23.17 37.64 22.80
N PRO A 3 -21.89 37.90 23.11
CA PRO A 3 -20.87 38.13 22.10
C PRO A 3 -20.56 36.82 21.37
N HIS A 4 -20.63 36.88 20.05
CA HIS A 4 -20.39 35.79 19.13
C HIS A 4 -19.04 35.09 19.43
N THR A 5 -19.08 33.81 19.81
CA THR A 5 -17.90 32.93 19.82
C THR A 5 -17.28 32.96 18.43
N LYS A 6 -16.07 33.51 18.32
CA LYS A 6 -15.41 33.68 17.03
C LYS A 6 -14.92 32.32 16.53
N ALA A 7 -15.52 31.83 15.44
CA ALA A 7 -15.05 30.63 14.76
C ALA A 7 -13.62 30.85 14.25
N THR A 8 -12.69 29.99 14.68
CA THR A 8 -11.36 29.92 14.09
C THR A 8 -11.50 29.38 12.68
N ALA A 9 -11.13 30.19 11.69
CA ALA A 9 -11.11 29.77 10.30
C ALA A 9 -10.00 28.73 10.12
N VAL A 10 -10.38 27.51 9.75
CA VAL A 10 -9.44 26.49 9.26
C VAL A 10 -9.02 26.93 7.86
N ALA A 11 -7.71 27.02 7.63
CA ALA A 11 -7.17 27.42 6.32
C ALA A 11 -7.73 26.51 5.21
N PRO A 12 -7.92 27.04 3.98
CA PRO A 12 -8.36 26.20 2.87
C PRO A 12 -7.31 25.12 2.63
N PHE A 13 -7.76 23.88 2.52
CA PHE A 13 -6.94 22.77 2.01
C PHE A 13 -6.67 23.01 0.52
N THR A 14 -5.78 23.95 0.21
CA THR A 14 -5.06 23.87 -1.05
C THR A 14 -4.08 22.72 -0.87
N ALA A 15 -4.55 21.52 -1.19
CA ALA A 15 -3.71 20.36 -1.36
C ALA A 15 -2.75 20.67 -2.50
N ALA A 16 -1.62 21.30 -2.18
CA ALA A 16 -0.45 21.16 -3.02
C ALA A 16 -0.25 19.64 -3.16
N PRO A 17 -0.14 19.09 -4.38
CA PRO A 17 0.30 17.71 -4.49
C PRO A 17 1.66 17.71 -3.79
N LEU A 18 1.74 17.01 -2.66
CA LEU A 18 3.02 16.62 -2.11
C LEU A 18 3.83 16.05 -3.29
N PRO A 19 5.17 16.25 -3.34
CA PRO A 19 5.99 15.41 -4.18
C PRO A 19 5.46 14.01 -3.99
N ARG A 20 4.95 13.42 -5.08
CA ARG A 20 4.64 12.01 -5.03
C ARG A 20 6.02 11.45 -4.76
N ASP A 21 6.32 11.12 -3.50
CA ASP A 21 7.13 9.96 -3.26
C ASP A 21 6.51 8.96 -4.23
N PRO A 22 7.24 8.49 -5.24
CA PRO A 22 6.79 7.27 -5.84
C PRO A 22 6.50 6.40 -4.62
N ALA A 23 5.38 5.70 -4.61
CA ALA A 23 5.42 4.42 -3.94
C ALA A 23 6.52 3.65 -4.69
N GLU A 24 7.78 3.98 -4.38
CA GLU A 24 8.96 3.35 -4.89
C GLU A 24 8.74 1.96 -4.35
N PRO A 25 8.62 0.93 -5.22
CA PRO A 25 8.77 -0.41 -4.73
C PRO A 25 10.17 -0.40 -4.14
N ALA A 26 10.25 -0.26 -2.81
CA ALA A 26 11.49 -0.12 -2.07
C ALA A 26 12.42 -1.18 -2.66
N GLN A 27 13.49 -0.73 -3.31
CA GLN A 27 14.33 -1.60 -4.11
C GLN A 27 14.69 -2.81 -3.24
N PRO A 28 14.22 -4.01 -3.58
CA PRO A 28 14.28 -5.12 -2.66
C PRO A 28 15.76 -5.46 -2.44
N PRO A 29 16.22 -5.49 -1.19
CA PRO A 29 17.63 -5.61 -0.87
C PRO A 29 18.13 -6.99 -1.29
N VAL A 30 18.69 -7.13 -2.49
CA VAL A 30 19.39 -8.33 -3.02
C VAL A 30 18.76 -9.70 -2.68
N GLY A 31 17.45 -9.73 -2.45
CA GLY A 31 16.69 -10.87 -2.00
C GLY A 31 15.21 -10.66 -2.31
N HIS A 32 14.59 -11.65 -2.93
CA HIS A 32 13.16 -11.85 -3.16
C HIS A 32 12.27 -10.60 -3.11
N SER A 33 11.95 -10.05 -4.29
CA SER A 33 10.98 -8.96 -4.44
C SER A 33 9.57 -9.53 -4.43
N THR A 34 8.88 -9.44 -3.30
CA THR A 34 7.48 -9.90 -3.23
C THR A 34 6.51 -8.76 -3.50
N SER A 35 5.55 -9.01 -4.38
CA SER A 35 4.44 -8.10 -4.71
C SER A 35 3.12 -8.87 -4.69
N THR A 36 2.00 -8.18 -4.85
CA THR A 36 0.67 -8.80 -4.98
C THR A 36 0.06 -8.49 -6.34
N ALA A 37 -0.41 -9.52 -7.04
CA ALA A 37 -1.07 -9.42 -8.33
C ALA A 37 -2.57 -9.77 -8.21
N GLU A 38 -3.41 -9.04 -8.92
CA GLU A 38 -4.87 -9.22 -8.89
C GLU A 38 -5.36 -9.93 -10.15
N ARG A 39 -6.18 -10.98 -9.97
CA ARG A 39 -6.81 -11.75 -11.04
C ARG A 39 -8.31 -11.86 -10.74
N GLY A 40 -9.05 -10.83 -11.12
CA GLY A 40 -10.49 -10.72 -10.85
C GLY A 40 -10.77 -10.60 -9.37
N SER A 41 -11.58 -11.52 -8.81
CA SER A 41 -11.94 -11.54 -7.39
C SER A 41 -10.86 -12.14 -6.46
N PHE A 42 -9.67 -12.43 -7.01
CA PHE A 42 -8.57 -13.04 -6.28
C PHE A 42 -7.32 -12.17 -6.35
N CYS A 43 -6.57 -12.18 -5.26
CA CYS A 43 -5.28 -11.56 -5.09
C CYS A 43 -4.25 -12.65 -4.78
N LEU A 44 -3.12 -12.62 -5.48
CA LEU A 44 -2.02 -13.58 -5.37
C LEU A 44 -0.78 -12.84 -4.89
N ALA A 45 0.00 -13.47 -4.01
CA ALA A 45 1.38 -13.04 -3.78
C ALA A 45 2.24 -13.53 -4.95
N VAL A 46 3.16 -12.71 -5.45
CA VAL A 46 4.13 -13.08 -6.48
C VAL A 46 5.51 -12.64 -6.03
N CYS A 47 6.53 -13.45 -6.28
CA CYS A 47 7.91 -13.06 -6.05
C CYS A 47 8.67 -12.97 -7.36
N SER A 48 9.65 -12.06 -7.45
CA SER A 48 10.58 -11.97 -8.58
C SER A 48 11.41 -13.24 -8.80
N CYS A 49 11.47 -14.18 -7.85
CA CYS A 49 12.07 -15.50 -8.05
C CYS A 49 11.17 -16.49 -8.84
N GLY A 50 9.94 -16.09 -9.16
CA GLY A 50 8.97 -16.94 -9.87
C GLY A 50 7.97 -17.65 -8.94
N TRP A 51 8.12 -17.52 -7.63
CA TRP A 51 7.12 -18.05 -6.69
C TRP A 51 5.78 -17.32 -6.81
N THR A 52 4.69 -18.09 -6.79
CA THR A 52 3.33 -17.55 -6.71
C THR A 52 2.63 -18.17 -5.51
N GLY A 53 2.12 -17.30 -4.64
CA GLY A 53 1.34 -17.68 -3.48
C GLY A 53 -0.08 -18.12 -3.83
N PRO A 54 -0.81 -18.65 -2.85
CA PRO A 54 -2.18 -19.12 -3.02
C PRO A 54 -3.17 -17.98 -3.34
N ALA A 55 -4.24 -18.31 -4.06
CA ALA A 55 -5.32 -17.36 -4.40
C ALA A 55 -6.11 -16.95 -3.15
N ARG A 56 -6.06 -15.67 -2.77
CA ARG A 56 -6.79 -15.09 -1.63
C ARG A 56 -7.83 -14.09 -2.12
N ARG A 57 -9.01 -14.06 -1.50
CA ARG A 57 -9.98 -12.97 -1.74
C ARG A 57 -9.59 -11.69 -0.99
N SER A 58 -8.91 -11.82 0.16
CA SER A 58 -8.41 -10.70 0.94
C SER A 58 -7.03 -10.27 0.44
N ARG A 59 -6.91 -9.01 0.03
CA ARG A 59 -5.63 -8.38 -0.33
C ARG A 59 -4.65 -8.37 0.85
N ASP A 60 -5.14 -8.13 2.07
CA ASP A 60 -4.30 -8.12 3.27
C ASP A 60 -3.75 -9.51 3.62
N LEU A 61 -4.52 -10.56 3.34
CA LEU A 61 -4.02 -11.93 3.48
C LEU A 61 -2.96 -12.24 2.41
N ALA A 62 -3.19 -11.82 1.16
CA ALA A 62 -2.19 -11.96 0.09
C ALA A 62 -0.89 -11.20 0.40
N ARG A 63 -0.97 -9.98 0.97
CA ARG A 63 0.22 -9.22 1.41
C ARG A 63 0.96 -9.90 2.56
N ARG A 64 0.26 -10.54 3.49
CA ARG A 64 0.88 -11.33 4.56
C ARG A 64 1.56 -12.59 4.02
N ASP A 65 0.94 -13.27 3.05
CA ASP A 65 1.54 -14.41 2.36
C ASP A 65 2.84 -13.99 1.63
N ALA A 66 2.85 -12.81 0.99
CA ALA A 66 4.04 -12.21 0.38
C ALA A 66 5.13 -11.92 1.42
N GLY A 67 4.81 -11.22 2.52
CA GLY A 67 5.79 -10.90 3.56
C GLY A 67 6.35 -12.11 4.32
N ARG A 68 5.62 -13.24 4.32
CA ARG A 68 6.08 -14.51 4.91
C ARG A 68 6.97 -15.31 3.96
N HIS A 69 7.00 -14.97 2.68
CA HIS A 69 7.89 -15.59 1.71
C HIS A 69 9.29 -14.97 1.83
N THR A 70 10.17 -15.69 2.54
CA THR A 70 11.56 -15.32 2.79
C THR A 70 12.56 -16.32 2.19
N ALA A 71 12.09 -17.27 1.37
CA ALA A 71 12.87 -18.41 0.89
C ALA A 71 13.14 -18.35 -0.64
N PRO A 72 14.32 -18.83 -1.09
CA PRO A 72 14.71 -18.85 -2.50
C PRO A 72 13.91 -19.78 -3.41
#